data_AF-A0A533VLP3-F1
#
_entry.id   AF-A0A533VLP3-F1
#
_cell.length_a   1.000
_cell.length_b   1.000
_cell.length_c   1.000
_cell.angle_alpha   90.00
_cell.angle_beta   90.00
_cell.angle_gamma   90.00
#
_symmetry.space_group_name_H-M   'P 1'
#
loop_
_entity.id
_entity.type
_entity.pdbx_description
1 polymer ?
#
loop_
_entity_poly.entity_id
_entity_poly.type
_entity_poly.pdbx_seq_one_letter_code
_entity_poly.pdbx_strand_id
1 'polypeptide(L)'
;MTIVYCCVAPHGAEVIPRLANGRELKRFQPTRVAIRRLAESVKSARPDTIVVATPHNLRLLGKIGLVISENSSGRLRESRREVSLKARCDVKFARKLLRRSSSAALPVVGANYGTAEGPSSEMPMDWGTLVPSGSS
;
A
#
# COMPACT_ATOMS: atom_id res chain seq x y z
N MET A 1 -1.31 -19.96 -8.44
CA MET A 1 -1.43 -18.57 -7.98
C MET A 1 -2.51 -17.94 -8.82
N THR A 2 -3.51 -17.37 -8.16
CA THR A 2 -4.71 -16.87 -8.81
C THR A 2 -4.99 -15.48 -8.26
N ILE A 3 -5.41 -14.55 -9.13
CA ILE A 3 -5.90 -13.25 -8.69
C ILE A 3 -7.35 -13.45 -8.28
N VAL A 4 -7.65 -13.26 -7.00
CA VAL A 4 -9.00 -13.48 -6.43
C VAL A 4 -9.83 -12.21 -6.39
N TYR A 5 -9.19 -11.03 -6.46
CA TYR A 5 -9.86 -9.74 -6.41
C TYR A 5 -8.96 -8.64 -6.97
N CYS A 6 -9.57 -7.65 -7.63
CA CYS A 6 -8.92 -6.43 -8.10
C CYS A 6 -9.80 -5.23 -7.78
N CYS A 7 -9.20 -4.12 -7.38
CA CYS A 7 -9.91 -2.88 -7.11
C CYS A 7 -9.00 -1.67 -7.29
N VAL A 8 -9.62 -0.50 -7.41
CA VAL A 8 -8.94 0.80 -7.35
C VAL A 8 -9.48 1.53 -6.12
N ALA A 9 -8.58 2.14 -5.35
CA ALA A 9 -8.92 2.93 -4.18
C ALA A 9 -8.22 4.29 -4.27
N PRO A 10 -8.87 5.38 -3.80
CA PRO A 10 -8.22 6.68 -3.70
C PRO A 10 -7.18 6.67 -2.57
N HIS A 11 -6.25 7.62 -2.63
CA HIS A 11 -5.20 7.80 -1.62
C HIS A 11 -5.22 9.19 -0.95
N GLY A 12 -6.36 9.89 -1.00
CA GLY A 12 -6.53 11.18 -0.31
C GLY A 12 -6.77 11.00 1.19
N ALA A 13 -6.06 11.74 2.03
CA ALA A 13 -6.15 11.66 3.49
C ALA A 13 -7.58 11.92 4.03
N GLU A 14 -8.36 12.70 3.29
CA GLU A 14 -9.73 13.13 3.59
C GLU A 14 -10.73 11.97 3.59
N VAL A 15 -10.34 10.78 3.13
CA VAL A 15 -11.14 9.55 3.23
C VAL A 15 -10.89 8.78 4.53
N ILE A 16 -9.91 9.17 5.36
CA ILE A 16 -9.66 8.60 6.69
C ILE A 16 -10.40 9.41 7.75
N PRO A 17 -11.33 8.82 8.55
CA PRO A 17 -12.22 9.62 9.40
C PRO A 17 -11.45 10.42 10.46
N ARG A 18 -10.40 9.78 11.00
CA ARG A 18 -9.51 10.34 12.00
C ARG A 18 -8.71 11.53 11.51
N LEU A 19 -8.48 11.68 10.21
CA LEU A 19 -7.71 12.78 9.64
C LEU A 19 -8.59 13.94 9.14
N ALA A 20 -9.84 13.65 8.77
CA ALA A 20 -10.71 14.63 8.14
C ALA A 20 -11.26 15.71 9.09
N ASN A 21 -11.27 16.96 8.65
CA ASN A 21 -12.03 18.04 9.31
C ASN A 21 -13.56 17.88 9.08
N GLY A 22 -14.37 18.71 9.75
CA GLY A 22 -15.83 18.62 9.67
C GLY A 22 -16.41 18.76 8.25
N ARG A 23 -15.78 19.59 7.40
CA ARG A 23 -16.19 19.75 6.00
C ARG A 23 -15.87 18.50 5.18
N GLU A 24 -14.70 17.92 5.36
CA GLU A 24 -14.24 16.69 4.69
C GLU A 24 -15.07 15.47 5.10
N LEU A 25 -15.44 15.35 6.38
CA LEU A 25 -16.30 14.27 6.86
C LEU A 25 -17.62 14.22 6.10
N LYS A 26 -18.23 15.40 5.85
CA LYS A 26 -19.47 15.51 5.06
C LYS A 26 -19.21 15.29 3.57
N ARG A 27 -18.19 15.95 3.01
CA ARG A 27 -17.89 15.92 1.55
C ARG A 27 -17.51 14.52 1.05
N PHE A 28 -16.73 13.76 1.82
CA PHE A 28 -16.21 12.46 1.42
C PHE A 28 -17.02 11.29 1.99
N GLN A 29 -18.19 11.53 2.59
CA GLN A 29 -19.05 10.46 3.13
C GLN A 29 -19.34 9.35 2.10
N PRO A 30 -19.70 9.65 0.83
CA PRO A 30 -19.97 8.60 -0.15
C PRO A 30 -18.73 7.76 -0.46
N THR A 31 -17.57 8.41 -0.62
CA THR A 31 -16.28 7.74 -0.85
C THR A 31 -15.91 6.82 0.30
N ARG A 32 -16.16 7.24 1.55
CA ARG A 32 -15.90 6.43 2.75
C ARG A 32 -16.76 5.18 2.79
N VAL A 33 -18.04 5.30 2.41
CA VAL A 33 -18.93 4.14 2.29
C VAL A 33 -18.43 3.18 1.22
N ALA A 34 -18.01 3.70 0.06
CA ALA A 34 -17.45 2.87 -1.02
C ALA A 34 -16.16 2.14 -0.60
N ILE A 35 -15.24 2.83 0.09
CA ILE A 35 -14.00 2.22 0.59
C ILE A 35 -14.29 1.11 1.62
N ARG A 36 -15.27 1.29 2.52
CA ARG A 36 -15.65 0.22 3.46
C ARG A 36 -16.18 -1.02 2.74
N ARG A 37 -17.05 -0.84 1.73
CA ARG A 37 -17.55 -1.96 0.91
C ARG A 37 -16.43 -2.64 0.12
N LEU A 38 -15.47 -1.88 -0.37
CA LEU A 38 -14.26 -2.42 -1.00
C LEU A 38 -13.45 -3.25 0.01
N ALA A 39 -13.23 -2.75 1.22
CA ALA A 39 -12.53 -3.48 2.28
C ALA A 39 -13.26 -4.79 2.66
N GLU A 40 -14.59 -4.76 2.77
CA GLU A 40 -15.42 -5.96 2.98
C GLU A 40 -15.24 -6.97 1.83
N SER A 41 -15.20 -6.50 0.58
CA SER A 41 -15.01 -7.35 -0.60
C SER A 41 -13.62 -8.00 -0.61
N VAL A 42 -12.57 -7.23 -0.30
CA VAL A 42 -11.21 -7.76 -0.13
C VAL A 42 -11.16 -8.81 0.98
N LYS A 43 -11.80 -8.53 2.12
CA LYS A 43 -11.85 -9.47 3.26
C LYS A 43 -12.56 -10.77 2.89
N SER A 44 -13.69 -10.68 2.18
CA SER A 44 -14.45 -11.85 1.71
C SER A 44 -13.68 -12.68 0.68
N ALA A 45 -12.87 -12.04 -0.17
CA ALA A 45 -11.99 -12.70 -1.13
C ALA A 45 -10.83 -13.47 -0.45
N ARG A 46 -10.53 -13.18 0.83
CA ARG A 46 -9.50 -13.85 1.65
C ARG A 46 -8.14 -14.00 0.92
N PRO A 47 -7.53 -12.92 0.43
CA PRO A 47 -6.23 -13.00 -0.23
C PRO A 47 -5.12 -13.36 0.76
N ASP A 48 -4.21 -14.25 0.35
CA ASP A 48 -2.98 -14.53 1.11
C ASP A 48 -1.97 -13.37 1.02
N THR A 49 -2.04 -12.56 -0.04
CA THR A 49 -1.15 -11.43 -0.30
C THR A 49 -1.89 -10.33 -1.05
N ILE A 50 -1.74 -9.09 -0.60
CA ILE A 50 -2.24 -7.89 -1.29
C ILE A 50 -1.06 -7.22 -1.99
N VAL A 51 -1.22 -6.97 -3.30
CA VAL A 51 -0.25 -6.19 -4.08
C VAL A 51 -0.78 -4.78 -4.25
N VAL A 52 -0.05 -3.79 -3.76
CA VAL A 52 -0.40 -2.37 -3.90
C VAL A 52 0.48 -1.74 -4.97
N ALA A 53 -0.15 -1.26 -6.05
CA ALA A 53 0.50 -0.42 -7.04
C ALA A 53 0.19 1.05 -6.72
N THR A 54 1.22 1.85 -6.45
CA THR A 54 1.09 3.25 -5.99
C THR A 54 1.93 4.19 -6.87
N PRO A 55 1.43 5.40 -7.21
CA PRO A 55 2.19 6.37 -7.99
C PRO A 55 3.08 7.30 -7.15
N HIS A 56 2.98 7.28 -5.82
CA HIS A 56 3.59 8.30 -4.95
C HIS A 56 4.82 7.83 -4.14
N ASN A 57 5.05 6.52 -4.05
CA ASN A 57 6.16 5.97 -3.27
C ASN A 57 7.51 6.12 -4.03
N LEU A 58 8.44 5.18 -3.91
CA LEU A 58 9.72 5.21 -4.63
C LEU A 58 9.51 5.33 -6.16
N ARG A 59 9.85 6.48 -6.72
CA ARG A 59 9.77 6.75 -8.16
C ARG A 59 11.14 6.59 -8.80
N LEU A 60 11.24 5.64 -9.73
CA LEU A 60 12.47 5.35 -10.46
C LEU A 60 12.26 5.73 -11.93
N LEU A 61 13.17 6.54 -12.50
CA LEU A 61 13.05 6.96 -13.88
C LEU A 61 13.15 5.74 -14.82
N GLY A 62 12.11 5.52 -15.63
CA GLY A 62 12.05 4.42 -16.60
C GLY A 62 12.04 3.03 -15.98
N LYS A 63 11.80 2.90 -14.66
CA LYS A 63 11.77 1.62 -13.95
C LYS A 63 10.55 1.49 -13.04
N ILE A 64 10.16 0.26 -12.78
CA ILE A 64 9.13 -0.12 -11.82
C ILE A 64 9.85 -0.59 -10.55
N GLY A 65 9.67 0.14 -9.45
CA GLY A 65 10.15 -0.28 -8.14
C GLY A 65 9.31 -1.42 -7.57
N LEU A 66 9.94 -2.49 -7.14
CA LEU A 66 9.30 -3.61 -6.46
C LEU A 66 9.89 -3.74 -5.06
N VAL A 67 9.08 -3.50 -4.03
CA VAL A 67 9.52 -3.60 -2.63
C VAL A 67 9.83 -5.06 -2.27
N ILE A 68 11.08 -5.31 -1.86
CA ILE A 68 11.57 -6.63 -1.41
C ILE A 68 12.00 -6.62 0.06
N SER A 69 11.74 -5.53 0.79
CA SER A 69 11.90 -5.45 2.25
C SER A 69 10.98 -6.42 2.98
N GLU A 70 11.38 -6.87 4.17
CA GLU A 70 10.54 -7.76 5.00
C GLU A 70 9.36 -7.04 5.66
N ASN A 71 9.54 -5.75 5.92
CA ASN A 71 8.56 -4.91 6.59
C ASN A 71 8.30 -3.65 5.76
N SER A 72 7.15 -3.04 6.01
CA SER A 72 6.87 -1.70 5.54
C SER A 72 6.02 -0.97 6.57
N SER A 73 6.32 0.30 6.80
CA SER A 73 5.56 1.12 7.75
C SER A 73 5.51 2.58 7.34
N GLY A 74 4.45 3.26 7.76
CA GLY A 74 4.28 4.67 7.49
C GLY A 74 3.35 5.33 8.48
N ARG A 75 3.34 6.65 8.39
CA ARG A 75 2.59 7.54 9.27
C ARG A 75 2.10 8.72 8.44
N LEU A 76 0.81 9.00 8.52
CA LEU A 76 0.17 10.12 7.85
C LEU A 76 -0.40 11.06 8.90
N ARG A 77 0.01 12.33 8.82
CA ARG A 77 -0.36 13.38 9.77
C ARG A 77 -1.12 14.48 9.05
N GLU A 78 -2.28 14.84 9.60
CA GLU A 78 -3.08 15.99 9.17
C GLU A 78 -3.39 16.88 10.37
N SER A 79 -2.86 18.11 10.34
CA SER A 79 -2.92 19.03 11.50
C SER A 79 -2.35 18.37 12.77
N ARG A 80 -3.16 18.20 13.83
CA ARG A 80 -2.79 17.54 15.10
C ARG A 80 -3.22 16.07 15.16
N ARG A 81 -3.64 15.47 14.04
CA ARG A 81 -4.18 14.11 13.97
C ARG A 81 -3.25 13.24 13.15
N GLU A 82 -3.23 11.95 13.47
CA GLU A 82 -2.29 11.01 12.87
C GLU A 82 -2.90 9.61 12.80
N VAL A 83 -2.54 8.89 11.74
CA VAL A 83 -2.68 7.44 11.62
C VAL A 83 -1.34 6.82 11.21
N SER A 84 -1.12 5.58 11.62
CA SER A 84 0.06 4.81 11.25
C SER A 84 -0.35 3.40 10.83
N LEU A 85 0.48 2.79 9.99
CA LEU A 85 0.32 1.40 9.56
C LEU A 85 1.69 0.74 9.53
N LYS A 86 1.75 -0.52 9.96
CA LYS A 86 2.90 -1.40 9.78
C LYS A 86 2.40 -2.74 9.25
N ALA A 87 3.08 -3.28 8.25
CA ALA A 87 2.77 -4.55 7.64
C ALA A 87 4.04 -5.36 7.40
N ARG A 88 3.91 -6.69 7.40
CA ARG A 88 4.93 -7.58 6.86
C ARG A 88 4.68 -7.81 5.38
N CYS A 89 5.75 -7.85 4.61
CA CYS A 89 5.71 -8.11 3.18
C CYS A 89 5.94 -9.60 2.90
N ASP A 90 5.25 -10.15 1.90
CA ASP A 90 5.58 -11.49 1.40
C ASP A 90 6.83 -11.41 0.51
N VAL A 91 8.00 -11.52 1.14
CA VAL A 91 9.31 -11.45 0.47
C VAL A 91 9.51 -12.60 -0.50
N LYS A 92 8.96 -13.78 -0.21
CA LYS A 92 9.06 -14.95 -1.10
C LYS A 92 8.32 -14.69 -2.40
N PHE A 93 7.10 -14.16 -2.30
CA PHE A 93 6.32 -13.71 -3.44
C PHE A 93 7.01 -12.55 -4.17
N ALA A 94 7.44 -11.50 -3.46
CA ALA A 94 8.09 -10.32 -4.03
C ALA A 94 9.34 -10.69 -4.84
N ARG A 95 10.23 -11.52 -4.29
CA ARG A 95 11.43 -12.00 -4.99
C ARG A 95 11.08 -12.88 -6.20
N LYS A 96 10.03 -13.71 -6.12
CA LYS A 96 9.56 -14.51 -7.26
C LYS A 96 8.99 -13.62 -8.37
N LEU A 97 8.23 -12.59 -8.02
CA LEU A 97 7.69 -11.60 -8.96
C LEU A 97 8.83 -10.83 -9.63
N LEU A 98 9.80 -10.33 -8.86
CA LEU A 98 10.99 -9.64 -9.38
C LEU A 98 11.72 -10.51 -10.41
N ARG A 99 12.08 -11.76 -10.06
CA ARG A 99 12.78 -12.67 -10.99
C ARG A 99 12.00 -12.92 -12.28
N ARG A 100 10.68 -13.16 -12.18
CA ARG A 100 9.85 -13.42 -13.36
C ARG A 100 9.70 -12.17 -14.23
N SER A 101 9.50 -11.01 -13.63
CA SER A 101 9.42 -9.74 -14.35
C SER A 101 10.74 -9.39 -15.05
N SER A 102 11.88 -9.58 -14.39
CA SER A 102 13.20 -9.39 -15.02
C SER A 102 13.43 -10.38 -16.17
N SER A 103 13.04 -11.64 -16.01
CA SER A 103 13.16 -12.66 -17.08
C SER A 103 12.26 -12.35 -18.28
N ALA A 104 11.16 -11.64 -18.06
CA ALA A 104 10.27 -11.13 -19.09
C ALA A 104 10.72 -9.78 -19.67
N ALA A 105 11.94 -9.34 -19.39
CA ALA A 105 12.51 -8.06 -19.81
C ALA A 105 11.69 -6.82 -19.39
N LEU A 106 10.86 -6.93 -18.34
CA LEU A 106 10.19 -5.77 -17.76
C LEU A 106 11.21 -4.90 -17.02
N PRO A 107 11.05 -3.56 -17.03
CA PRO A 107 12.00 -2.63 -16.43
C PRO A 107 11.85 -2.58 -14.90
N VAL A 108 11.94 -3.71 -14.20
CA VAL A 108 11.77 -3.79 -12.74
C VAL A 108 13.09 -3.69 -11.98
N VAL A 109 13.04 -3.09 -10.79
CA VAL A 109 14.16 -3.04 -9.84
C VAL A 109 13.64 -3.40 -8.45
N GLY A 110 14.33 -4.32 -7.76
CA GLY A 110 14.05 -4.63 -6.36
C GLY A 110 14.52 -3.50 -5.45
N ALA A 111 13.64 -3.03 -4.57
CA ALA A 111 13.94 -1.97 -3.60
C ALA A 111 13.88 -2.51 -2.17
N ASN A 112 14.93 -2.28 -1.41
CA ASN A 112 15.00 -2.55 0.03
C ASN A 112 15.52 -1.30 0.76
N TYR A 113 15.28 -1.19 2.06
CA TYR A 113 15.72 -0.07 2.89
C TYR A 113 16.09 -0.53 4.31
N GLY A 114 17.05 0.15 4.94
CA GLY A 114 17.54 -0.13 6.29
C GLY A 114 18.56 -1.26 6.36
N THR A 115 18.13 -2.52 6.33
CA THR A 115 19.01 -3.70 6.31
C THR A 115 18.60 -4.71 5.24
N ALA A 116 19.51 -5.63 4.89
CA ALA A 116 19.26 -6.66 3.88
C ALA A 116 18.09 -7.60 4.26
N GLU A 117 17.93 -7.86 5.56
CA GLU A 117 16.90 -8.70 6.17
C GLU A 117 16.68 -8.30 7.63
N GLY A 118 15.68 -8.90 8.28
CA GLY A 118 15.35 -8.69 9.68
C GLY A 118 14.44 -7.48 9.93
N PRO A 119 14.24 -7.12 11.21
CA PRO A 119 13.30 -6.06 11.61
C PRO A 119 13.56 -4.70 10.97
N SER A 120 14.83 -4.40 10.65
CA SER A 120 15.25 -3.14 10.02
C SER A 120 15.22 -3.18 8.49
N SER A 121 14.85 -4.31 7.87
CA SER A 121 14.51 -4.37 6.45
C SER A 121 13.09 -3.82 6.31
N GLU A 122 12.98 -2.49 6.29
CA GLU A 122 11.72 -1.78 6.45
C GLU A 122 11.59 -0.65 5.43
N MET A 123 10.70 -0.83 4.44
CA MET A 123 10.43 0.17 3.42
C MET A 123 9.40 1.21 3.91
N PRO A 124 9.66 2.52 3.79
CA PRO A 124 8.68 3.54 4.16
C PRO A 124 7.40 3.50 3.30
N MET A 125 6.23 3.53 3.94
CA MET A 125 4.94 3.79 3.30
C MET A 125 4.64 5.28 3.30
N ASP A 126 4.27 5.80 2.15
CA ASP A 126 3.72 7.13 1.94
C ASP A 126 2.18 7.11 1.98
N TRP A 127 1.53 8.27 1.80
CA TRP A 127 0.07 8.36 1.76
C TRP A 127 -0.54 7.51 0.62
N GLY A 128 0.17 7.42 -0.53
CA GLY A 128 -0.24 6.62 -1.69
C GLY A 128 -0.45 5.14 -1.38
N THR A 129 0.32 4.63 -0.42
CA THR A 129 0.26 3.23 0.04
C THR A 129 -0.59 3.08 1.29
N LEU A 130 -0.43 4.00 2.25
CA LEU A 130 -1.03 3.90 3.58
C LEU A 130 -2.55 4.09 3.53
N VAL A 131 -3.04 5.10 2.81
CA VAL A 131 -4.47 5.41 2.76
C VAL A 131 -5.33 4.26 2.24
N PRO A 132 -5.02 3.62 1.10
CA PRO A 132 -5.80 2.47 0.64
C PRO A 132 -5.63 1.21 1.50
N SER A 133 -4.56 1.13 2.31
CA SER A 133 -4.23 -0.04 3.13
C SER A 133 -4.78 0.04 4.57
N GLY A 134 -5.03 1.25 5.08
CA GLY A 134 -5.45 1.51 6.46
C GLY A 134 -6.80 2.21 6.52
N SER A 135 -7.90 1.45 6.53
CA SER A 135 -9.24 2.00 6.75
C SER A 135 -10.19 1.01 7.44
N SER A 136 -9.77 0.52 8.61
CA SER A 136 -10.66 -0.08 9.60
C SER A 136 -10.56 0.69 10.90
#